data_AF-A0A3S0CZ77-F1
#
_entry.id   AF-A0A3S0CZ77-F1
#
_cell.length_a   1.000
_cell.length_b   1.000
_cell.length_c   1.000
_cell.angle_alpha   90.00
_cell.angle_beta   90.00
_cell.angle_gamma   90.00
#
_symmetry.space_group_name_H-M   'P 1'
#
loop_
_entity.id
_entity.type
_entity.pdbx_description
1 polymer ?
#
loop_
_entity_poly.entity_id
_entity_poly.type
_entity_poly.pdbx_seq_one_letter_code
_entity_poly.pdbx_strand_id
1 'polypeptide(L)'
;MKTQLIRITLIALAFYFIFPLIPGIDVHGGFVHVFLAAILFGIFGWLVEVCAVALTAVLTVTTLGMALLVLIPLWLLGFWLLPAVTLKVMADFMPHTLTIQGWVPAIEGGLLMLLIGIVTGGNPNKYKK
;
A
#
# COMPACT_ATOMS: atom_id res chain seq x y z
N MET A 1 -7.43 12.17 -12.89
CA MET A 1 -7.97 13.03 -11.82
C MET A 1 -9.19 12.45 -11.11
N LYS A 2 -10.39 12.33 -11.73
CA LYS A 2 -11.60 11.86 -11.01
C LYS A 2 -11.41 10.54 -10.23
N THR A 3 -10.79 9.53 -10.84
CA THR A 3 -10.53 8.22 -10.22
C THR A 3 -9.56 8.29 -9.03
N GLN A 4 -8.57 9.18 -9.08
CA GLN A 4 -7.61 9.34 -7.97
C GLN A 4 -8.25 10.00 -6.76
N LEU A 5 -9.14 10.98 -6.96
CA LEU A 5 -9.92 11.57 -5.87
C LEU A 5 -10.80 10.51 -5.19
N ILE A 6 -11.51 9.71 -5.99
CA ILE A 6 -12.34 8.59 -5.46
C ILE A 6 -11.48 7.61 -4.66
N ARG A 7 -10.29 7.26 -5.16
CA ARG A 7 -9.34 6.38 -4.46
C ARG A 7 -8.91 6.94 -3.11
N ILE A 8 -8.48 8.20 -3.06
CA ILE A 8 -8.05 8.83 -1.81
C ILE A 8 -9.22 8.90 -0.81
N THR A 9 -10.43 9.24 -1.28
CA THR A 9 -11.62 9.26 -0.43
C THR A 9 -11.97 7.87 0.12
N LEU A 10 -11.91 6.83 -0.71
CA LEU A 10 -12.17 5.45 -0.26
C LEU A 10 -11.12 4.95 0.74
N ILE A 11 -9.86 5.28 0.51
CA ILE A 11 -8.76 4.97 1.44
C ILE A 11 -9.00 5.69 2.77
N ALA A 12 -9.36 6.97 2.75
CA ALA A 12 -9.68 7.73 3.97
C ALA A 12 -10.89 7.13 4.71
N LEU A 13 -11.94 6.75 4.00
CA LEU A 13 -13.10 6.09 4.61
C LEU A 13 -12.73 4.72 5.21
N ALA A 14 -11.87 3.95 4.54
CA ALA A 14 -11.39 2.67 5.04
C ALA A 14 -10.56 2.85 6.31
N PHE A 15 -9.66 3.83 6.35
CA PHE A 15 -8.90 4.16 7.56
C PHE A 15 -9.80 4.62 8.71
N TYR A 16 -10.90 5.32 8.43
CA TYR A 16 -11.78 5.83 9.49
C TYR A 16 -12.75 4.77 10.01
N PHE A 17 -13.33 3.94 9.14
CA PHE A 17 -14.39 3.01 9.51
C PHE A 17 -13.95 1.55 9.60
N ILE A 18 -13.05 1.11 8.71
CA ILE A 18 -12.72 -0.32 8.57
C ILE A 18 -11.48 -0.67 9.39
N PHE A 19 -10.46 0.18 9.37
CA PHE A 19 -9.20 -0.07 10.07
C PHE A 19 -9.36 -0.23 11.59
N PRO A 20 -10.17 0.59 12.29
CA PRO A 20 -10.41 0.39 13.73
C PRO A 20 -11.17 -0.89 14.07
N LEU A 21 -11.79 -1.56 13.09
CA LEU A 21 -12.46 -2.85 13.30
C LEU A 21 -11.47 -4.02 13.27
N ILE A 22 -10.25 -3.82 12.76
CA ILE A 22 -9.22 -4.85 12.71
C ILE A 22 -8.50 -4.89 14.07
N PRO A 23 -8.50 -6.04 14.77
CA PRO A 23 -7.82 -6.16 16.05
C PRO A 23 -6.30 -5.95 15.87
N GLY A 24 -5.76 -4.94 16.54
CA GLY A 24 -4.35 -4.56 16.47
C GLY A 24 -4.04 -3.37 15.56
N ILE A 25 -5.05 -2.70 14.99
CA ILE A 25 -4.89 -1.38 14.35
C ILE A 25 -5.61 -0.32 15.19
N ASP A 26 -4.85 0.62 15.73
CA ASP A 26 -5.38 1.76 16.47
C ASP A 26 -5.19 3.03 15.64
N VAL A 27 -6.30 3.59 15.14
CA VAL A 27 -6.32 4.86 14.41
C VAL A 27 -6.69 5.98 15.37
N HIS A 28 -5.76 6.92 15.54
CA HIS A 28 -5.91 8.05 16.46
C HIS A 28 -6.14 9.33 15.66
N GLY A 29 -7.18 10.08 16.04
CA GLY A 29 -7.48 11.41 15.48
C GLY A 29 -8.82 11.52 14.77
N GLY A 30 -9.15 12.74 14.34
CA GLY A 30 -10.36 13.03 13.58
C GLY A 30 -10.23 12.76 12.07
N PHE A 31 -11.31 12.95 11.32
CA PHE A 31 -11.38 12.73 9.87
C PHE A 31 -10.24 13.40 9.08
N VAL A 32 -9.80 14.60 9.49
CA VAL A 32 -8.69 15.33 8.86
C VAL A 32 -7.36 14.56 8.93
N HIS A 33 -7.07 13.92 10.07
CA HIS A 33 -5.85 13.13 10.25
C HIS A 33 -5.89 11.90 9.36
N VAL A 34 -7.06 11.27 9.25
CA VAL A 34 -7.28 10.10 8.40
C VAL A 34 -7.17 10.44 6.91
N PHE A 35 -7.68 11.61 6.50
CA PHE A 35 -7.53 12.08 5.13
C PHE A 35 -6.05 12.35 4.78
N LEU A 36 -5.30 12.93 5.71
CA LEU A 36 -3.86 13.13 5.55
C LEU A 36 -3.12 11.79 5.48
N ALA A 37 -3.48 10.82 6.34
CA ALA A 37 -2.95 9.46 6.29
C ALA A 37 -3.22 8.78 4.94
N ALA A 38 -4.39 8.99 4.32
CA ALA A 38 -4.70 8.47 2.99
C ALA A 38 -3.77 9.02 1.89
N ILE A 39 -3.42 10.31 1.96
CA ILE A 39 -2.47 10.94 1.04
C ILE A 39 -1.07 10.36 1.27
N LEU A 40 -0.63 10.30 2.54
CA LEU A 40 0.68 9.75 2.90
C LEU A 40 0.81 8.29 2.52
N PHE A 41 -0.22 7.48 2.68
CA PHE A 41 -0.23 6.10 2.22
C PHE A 41 0.08 6.00 0.73
N GLY A 42 -0.45 6.90 -0.10
CA GLY A 42 -0.11 6.98 -1.52
C GLY A 42 1.37 7.31 -1.77
N ILE A 43 1.93 8.23 -0.98
CA ILE A 43 3.35 8.62 -1.08
C ILE A 43 4.27 7.48 -0.62
N PHE A 44 3.99 6.88 0.53
CA PHE A 44 4.74 5.72 1.03
C PHE A 44 4.60 4.52 0.10
N GLY A 45 3.43 4.30 -0.50
CA GLY A 45 3.22 3.23 -1.46
C GLY A 45 4.11 3.41 -2.69
N TRP A 46 4.16 4.62 -3.23
CA TRP A 46 5.08 4.96 -4.32
C TRP A 46 6.55 4.78 -3.92
N LEU A 47 6.94 5.23 -2.72
CA LEU A 47 8.31 5.08 -2.22
C LEU A 47 8.71 3.60 -2.11
N VAL A 48 7.86 2.78 -1.49
CA VAL A 48 8.08 1.34 -1.32
C VAL A 48 8.15 0.63 -2.67
N GLU A 49 7.30 1.02 -3.63
CA GLU A 49 7.33 0.50 -5.00
C GLU A 49 8.65 0.83 -5.70
N VAL A 50 9.11 2.09 -5.64
CA VAL A 50 10.40 2.51 -6.22
C VAL A 50 11.56 1.74 -5.59
N CYS A 51 11.56 1.56 -4.26
CA CYS A 51 12.57 0.77 -3.57
C CYS A 51 12.56 -0.70 -4.03
N ALA A 52 11.38 -1.31 -4.17
CA ALA A 52 11.25 -2.69 -4.64
C ALA A 52 11.76 -2.87 -6.08
N VAL A 53 11.44 -1.92 -6.98
CA VAL A 53 11.94 -1.92 -8.36
C VAL A 53 13.46 -1.75 -8.38
N ALA A 54 13.99 -0.80 -7.61
CA ALA A 54 15.43 -0.56 -7.52
C ALA A 54 16.19 -1.81 -7.02
N LEU A 55 15.70 -2.46 -5.96
CA LEU A 55 16.29 -3.70 -5.44
C LEU A 55 16.25 -4.82 -6.49
N THR A 56 15.13 -4.98 -7.18
CA THR A 56 14.96 -5.98 -8.25
C THR A 56 15.95 -5.71 -9.38
N ALA A 57 16.13 -4.46 -9.79
CA ALA A 57 17.08 -4.07 -10.83
C ALA A 57 18.53 -4.35 -10.41
N VAL A 58 18.93 -3.96 -9.20
CA VAL A 58 20.28 -4.22 -8.66
C VAL A 58 20.56 -5.72 -8.63
N LEU A 59 19.64 -6.53 -8.08
CA LEU A 59 19.79 -8.00 -8.03
C LEU A 59 19.87 -8.63 -9.41
N THR A 60 19.10 -8.12 -10.37
CA THR A 60 19.12 -8.61 -11.75
C THR A 60 20.48 -8.33 -12.41
N VAL A 61 21.03 -7.12 -12.24
CA VAL A 61 22.33 -6.74 -12.82
C VAL A 61 23.48 -7.51 -12.16
N THR A 62 23.52 -7.60 -10.83
CA THR A 62 24.63 -8.25 -10.12
C THR A 62 24.68 -9.77 -10.33
N THR A 63 23.55 -10.39 -10.65
CA THR A 63 23.44 -11.84 -10.89
C THR A 63 23.36 -12.22 -12.37
N LEU A 64 23.61 -11.27 -13.28
CA LEU A 64 23.49 -11.46 -14.74
C LEU A 64 22.13 -12.06 -15.15
N GLY A 65 21.05 -11.67 -14.46
CA GLY A 65 19.69 -12.14 -14.72
C GLY A 65 19.28 -13.44 -14.03
N MET A 66 20.20 -14.15 -13.36
CA MET A 66 19.85 -15.39 -12.63
C MET A 66 18.85 -15.15 -11.49
N ALA A 67 18.88 -13.96 -10.87
CA ALA A 67 17.91 -13.59 -9.83
C ALA A 67 16.47 -13.57 -10.33
N LEU A 68 16.22 -13.42 -11.65
CA LEU A 68 14.87 -13.39 -12.20
C LEU A 68 14.09 -14.69 -11.93
N LEU A 69 14.78 -15.83 -11.86
CA LEU A 69 14.15 -17.13 -11.55
C LEU A 69 13.46 -17.13 -10.17
N VAL A 70 14.02 -16.39 -9.22
CA VAL A 70 13.47 -16.25 -7.85
C VAL A 70 12.61 -14.99 -7.73
N LEU A 71 13.00 -13.90 -8.39
CA LEU A 71 12.31 -12.62 -8.31
C LEU A 71 10.90 -12.69 -8.91
N ILE A 72 10.68 -13.42 -10.01
CA ILE A 72 9.35 -13.56 -10.62
C ILE A 72 8.31 -14.15 -9.63
N PRO A 73 8.54 -15.33 -9.01
CA PRO A 73 7.59 -15.85 -8.03
C PRO A 73 7.53 -14.97 -6.77
N LEU A 74 8.65 -14.36 -6.37
CA LEU A 74 8.66 -13.42 -5.24
C LEU A 74 7.83 -12.17 -5.53
N TRP A 75 7.75 -11.72 -6.78
CA TRP A 75 6.93 -10.58 -7.20
C TRP A 75 5.44 -10.84 -7.00
N LEU A 76 5.00 -12.09 -7.22
CA LEU A 76 3.64 -12.49 -6.90
C LEU A 76 3.36 -12.33 -5.40
N LEU A 77 4.26 -12.73 -4.52
CA LEU A 77 4.11 -12.50 -3.08
C LEU A 77 4.22 -11.01 -2.72
N GLY A 78 5.14 -10.30 -3.38
CA GLY A 78 5.34 -8.87 -3.23
C GLY A 78 4.07 -8.08 -3.54
N PHE A 79 3.33 -8.44 -4.58
CA PHE A 79 2.07 -7.78 -4.90
C PHE A 79 1.07 -7.77 -3.72
N TRP A 80 1.01 -8.85 -2.95
CA TRP A 80 0.12 -8.98 -1.79
C TRP A 80 0.70 -8.32 -0.54
N LEU A 81 2.03 -8.35 -0.38
CA LEU A 81 2.72 -7.87 0.83
C LEU A 81 3.14 -6.40 0.76
N LEU A 82 3.32 -5.81 -0.44
CA LEU A 82 3.76 -4.42 -0.61
C LEU A 82 2.81 -3.42 0.07
N PRO A 83 1.47 -3.55 -0.01
CA PRO A 83 0.55 -2.68 0.72
C PRO A 83 0.69 -2.80 2.24
N ALA A 84 0.97 -4.01 2.73
CA ALA A 84 1.17 -4.27 4.16
C ALA A 84 2.48 -3.66 4.66
N VAL A 85 3.56 -3.81 3.89
CA VAL A 85 4.85 -3.15 4.15
C VAL A 85 4.67 -1.63 4.15
N THR A 86 3.93 -1.10 3.18
CA THR A 86 3.62 0.33 3.09
C THR A 86 2.90 0.83 4.34
N LEU A 87 1.87 0.10 4.80
CA LEU A 87 1.16 0.43 6.04
C LEU A 87 2.08 0.37 7.26
N LYS A 88 2.98 -0.61 7.32
CA LYS A 88 3.89 -0.75 8.44
C LYS A 88 4.92 0.39 8.49
N VAL A 89 5.52 0.72 7.34
CA VAL A 89 6.43 1.87 7.21
C VAL A 89 5.72 3.17 7.56
N MET A 90 4.47 3.34 7.14
CA MET A 90 3.68 4.52 7.49
C MET A 90 3.35 4.58 8.99
N ALA A 91 2.99 3.45 9.60
CA ALA A 91 2.72 3.35 11.04
C ALA A 91 3.96 3.71 11.87
N ASP A 92 5.14 3.25 11.44
CA ASP A 92 6.41 3.54 12.11
C ASP A 92 6.80 5.02 11.96
N PHE A 93 6.41 5.67 10.85
CA PHE A 93 6.65 7.11 10.63
C PHE A 93 5.62 8.01 11.35
N MET A 94 4.40 7.52 11.57
CA MET A 94 3.33 8.27 12.24
C MET A 94 2.63 7.47 13.35
N PRO A 95 3.34 7.11 14.42
CA PRO A 95 2.79 6.31 15.52
C PRO A 95 1.68 7.05 16.29
N HIS A 96 1.62 8.37 16.20
CA HIS A 96 0.58 9.17 16.85
C HIS A 96 -0.76 9.17 16.12
N THR A 97 -0.80 8.78 14.85
CA THR A 97 -2.04 8.74 14.05
C THR A 97 -2.48 7.32 13.73
N LEU A 98 -1.53 6.40 13.57
CA LEU A 98 -1.83 5.03 13.19
C LEU A 98 -0.82 4.07 13.82
N THR A 99 -1.32 3.19 14.68
CA THR A 99 -0.52 2.17 15.35
C THR A 99 -0.94 0.81 14.82
N ILE A 100 0.04 0.00 14.39
CA ILE A 100 -0.22 -1.39 13.97
C ILE A 100 0.62 -2.34 14.83
N GLN A 101 -0.06 -3.15 15.63
CA GLN A 101 0.54 -4.14 16.53
C GLN A 101 0.71 -5.49 15.81
N GLY A 102 1.92 -5.73 15.29
CA GLY A 102 2.27 -6.97 14.61
C GLY A 102 2.06 -6.95 13.10
N TRP A 103 2.34 -8.08 12.44
CA TRP A 103 2.32 -8.21 10.98
C TRP A 103 0.97 -8.68 10.44
N VAL A 104 0.22 -9.49 11.21
CA VAL A 104 -1.10 -9.99 10.80
C VAL A 104 -2.07 -8.84 10.50
N PRO A 105 -2.29 -7.86 11.40
CA PRO A 105 -3.16 -6.73 11.09
C PRO A 105 -2.62 -5.84 9.96
N ALA A 106 -1.29 -5.73 9.80
CA ALA A 106 -0.70 -5.02 8.67
C ALA A 106 -1.05 -5.68 7.33
N ILE A 107 -1.04 -7.02 7.28
CA ILE A 107 -1.42 -7.80 6.09
C ILE A 107 -2.91 -7.60 5.81
N GLU A 108 -3.78 -7.74 6.80
CA GLU A 108 -5.23 -7.55 6.63
C GLU A 108 -5.58 -6.15 6.15
N GLY A 109 -5.01 -5.11 6.78
CA GLY A 109 -5.15 -3.72 6.33
C GLY A 109 -4.58 -3.52 4.92
N GLY A 110 -3.44 -4.16 4.61
CA GLY A 110 -2.80 -4.09 3.30
C GLY A 110 -3.67 -4.70 2.21
N LEU A 111 -4.32 -5.83 2.49
CA LEU A 111 -5.26 -6.48 1.58
C LEU A 111 -6.49 -5.61 1.30
N LEU A 112 -7.03 -4.94 2.30
CA LEU A 112 -8.11 -3.97 2.11
C LEU A 112 -7.68 -2.82 1.18
N MET A 113 -6.48 -2.29 1.39
CA MET A 113 -5.92 -1.23 0.52
C MET A 113 -5.71 -1.71 -0.91
N LEU A 114 -5.31 -2.97 -1.09
CA LEU A 114 -5.19 -3.62 -2.38
C LEU A 114 -6.56 -3.74 -3.06
N LEU A 115 -7.60 -4.18 -2.35
CA LEU A 115 -8.97 -4.25 -2.89
C LEU A 115 -9.48 -2.89 -3.32
N ILE A 116 -9.25 -1.84 -2.53
CA ILE A 116 -9.58 -0.46 -2.92
C ILE A 116 -8.79 -0.07 -4.17
N GLY A 117 -7.52 -0.45 -4.25
CA GLY A 117 -6.67 -0.26 -5.42
C GLY A 117 -7.22 -0.94 -6.68
N ILE A 118 -7.72 -2.16 -6.59
CA ILE A 118 -8.32 -2.90 -7.71
C ILE A 118 -9.64 -2.23 -8.14
N VAL A 119 -10.53 -1.93 -7.21
CA VAL A 119 -11.84 -1.31 -7.49
C VAL A 119 -11.68 0.08 -8.10
N THR A 120 -10.65 0.81 -7.70
CA THR A 120 -10.31 2.13 -8.26
C THR A 120 -9.28 2.07 -9.38
N GLY A 121 -8.82 0.88 -9.75
CA GLY A 121 -7.94 0.63 -10.89
C GLY A 121 -8.66 1.02 -12.17
N GLY A 122 -8.21 2.10 -12.80
CA GLY A 122 -8.89 2.67 -13.95
C GLY A 122 -9.04 1.69 -15.11
N ASN A 123 -10.21 1.70 -15.75
CA ASN A 123 -10.54 0.93 -16.94
C ASN A 123 -9.48 1.19 -18.06
N PRO A 124 -8.82 0.17 -18.61
CA PRO A 124 -7.74 0.33 -19.61
C PRO A 124 -8.20 0.91 -20.96
N ASN A 125 -9.50 1.18 -21.13
CA ASN A 125 -10.12 1.62 -22.39
C ASN A 125 -9.85 3.08 -22.81
N LYS A 126 -8.83 3.75 -22.26
CA LYS A 126 -8.51 5.15 -22.65
C LYS A 126 -7.55 5.29 -23.83
N TYR A 127 -7.07 4.19 -24.41
CA TYR A 127 -6.23 4.20 -25.62
C TYR A 127 -6.94 3.68 -26.89
N LYS A 128 -8.28 3.55 -26.87
CA LYS A 128 -9.08 3.42 -28.09
C LYS A 128 -9.61 4.79 -28.51
N LYS A 129 -8.75 5.61 -29.11
CA LYS A 129 -9.13 6.58 -30.14
C LYS A 129 -7.95 6.75 -31.08
#